data_AF-A0A9X2T3I4-F1
#
_entry.id   AF-A0A9X2T3I4-F1
#
_cell.length_a   1.000
_cell.length_b   1.000
_cell.length_c   1.000
_cell.angle_alpha   90.00
_cell.angle_beta   90.00
_cell.angle_gamma   90.00
#
_symmetry.space_group_name_H-M   'P 1'
#
loop_
_entity.id
_entity.type
_entity.pdbx_description
1 polymer ?
#
loop_
_entity_poly.entity_id
_entity_poly.type
_entity_poly.pdbx_seq_one_letter_code
_entity_poly.pdbx_strand_id
1 'polypeptide(L)' 'MDLEAHILSIVSRSRGGLTAESVAIAYAKDMEGEIRSILDKLARDGLVNKNRGADQATYHKLVATRRVETR' A
#
# COMPACT_ATOMS: atom_id res chain seq x y z
N MET A 1 8.96 16.07 -3.04
CA MET A 1 8.90 14.71 -2.46
C MET A 1 7.91 13.92 -3.29
N ASP A 2 8.21 12.67 -3.64
CA ASP A 2 7.33 11.82 -4.46
C ASP A 2 6.37 11.04 -3.55
N LEU A 3 5.07 11.34 -3.65
CA LEU A 3 4.03 10.77 -2.77
C LEU A 3 3.89 9.25 -2.96
N GLU A 4 4.04 8.77 -4.20
CA GLU A 4 3.91 7.36 -4.55
C GLU A 4 5.04 6.51 -3.93
N ALA A 5 6.29 6.94 -4.09
CA ALA A 5 7.44 6.29 -3.46
C ALA A 5 7.33 6.29 -1.92
N HIS A 6 6.77 7.36 -1.34
CA HIS A 6 6.57 7.44 0.10
C HIS A 6 5.49 6.46 0.60
N ILE A 7 4.34 6.39 -0.08
CA ILE A 7 3.28 5.42 0.23
C ILE A 7 3.80 3.99 0.12
N LEU A 8 4.56 3.68 -0.93
CA LEU A 8 5.18 2.37 -1.11
C LEU A 8 6.13 2.03 0.04
N SER A 9 6.91 3.00 0.52
CA SER A 9 7.78 2.85 1.70
C SER A 9 7.01 2.59 3.00
N ILE A 10 5.83 3.19 3.18
CA ILE A 10 4.96 2.91 4.34
C ILE A 10 4.40 1.49 4.24
N VAL A 11 3.83 1.11 3.09
CA VAL A 11 3.23 -0.21 2.87
C VAL A 11 4.28 -1.32 3.01
N SER A 12 5.52 -1.09 2.58
CA SER A 12 6.60 -2.09 2.66
C SER A 12 7.00 -2.48 4.08
N ARG A 13 6.80 -1.58 5.04
CA ARG A 13 7.11 -1.81 6.45
C ARG A 13 6.00 -2.57 7.17
N SER A 14 4.81 -2.68 6.59
CA SER A 14 3.69 -3.41 7.18
C SER A 14 3.66 -4.89 6.77
N ARG A 15 3.75 -5.79 7.75
CA ARG A 15 3.67 -7.26 7.53
C ARG A 15 2.23 -7.71 7.23
N GLY A 16 1.23 -6.98 7.74
CA GLY A 16 -0.20 -7.28 7.60
C GLY A 16 -0.90 -6.57 6.44
N GLY A 17 -0.23 -5.62 5.78
CA GLY A 17 -0.86 -4.66 4.88
C GLY A 17 -1.47 -3.47 5.65
N LEU A 18 -1.89 -2.43 4.92
CA LEU A 18 -2.46 -1.20 5.49
C LEU A 18 -3.69 -0.76 4.70
N THR A 19 -4.65 -0.16 5.40
CA THR A 19 -5.77 0.55 4.75
C THR A 19 -5.30 1.92 4.24
N ALA A 20 -6.00 2.48 3.24
CA ALA A 20 -5.72 3.84 2.77
C ALA A 20 -5.82 4.87 3.90
N GLU A 21 -6.84 4.72 4.76
CA GLU A 21 -7.02 5.50 5.99
C GLU A 21 -5.80 5.39 6.93
N SER A 22 -5.29 4.19 7.18
CA SER A 22 -4.10 4.00 8.04
C SER A 22 -2.86 4.71 7.49
N VAL A 23 -2.69 4.69 6.16
CA VAL A 23 -1.60 5.41 5.49
C VAL A 23 -1.83 6.93 5.55
N ALA A 24 -3.08 7.39 5.42
CA ALA A 24 -3.45 8.80 5.53
C ALA A 24 -3.19 9.36 6.94
N ILE A 25 -3.51 8.59 7.99
CA ILE A 25 -3.20 8.96 9.37
C ILE A 25 -1.68 9.17 9.56
N ALA A 26 -0.84 8.36 8.89
CA ALA A 26 0.61 8.47 8.97
C ALA A 26 1.20 9.64 8.15
N TYR A 27 0.46 10.19 7.19
CA TYR A 27 0.93 11.23 6.27
C TYR A 27 0.25 12.59 6.51
N ALA A 28 -1.08 12.66 6.32
CA ALA A 28 -1.97 13.78 6.65
C ALA A 28 -3.43 13.32 6.42
N LYS A 29 -4.34 13.60 7.37
CA LYS A 29 -5.73 13.11 7.36
C LYS A 29 -6.52 13.45 6.08
N ASP A 30 -6.19 14.54 5.39
CA ASP A 30 -6.93 15.02 4.21
C ASP A 30 -6.52 14.38 2.87
N MET A 31 -5.61 13.40 2.86
CA MET A 31 -5.07 12.80 1.63
C MET A 31 -5.56 11.37 1.34
N GLU A 32 -6.56 10.89 2.08
CA GLU A 32 -7.03 9.50 1.95
C GLU A 32 -7.47 9.14 0.52
N GLY A 33 -8.14 10.06 -0.18
CA GLY A 33 -8.57 9.86 -1.56
C GLY A 33 -7.40 9.70 -2.55
N GLU A 34 -6.38 10.55 -2.44
CA GLU A 34 -5.17 10.47 -3.25
C GLU A 34 -4.39 9.18 -2.96
N ILE A 35 -4.22 8.85 -1.67
CA ILE A 35 -3.56 7.63 -1.22
C ILE A 35 -4.28 6.39 -1.77
N ARG A 36 -5.61 6.36 -1.71
CA ARG A 36 -6.41 5.27 -2.28
C ARG A 36 -6.18 5.13 -3.78
N SER A 37 -6.18 6.24 -4.52
CA SER A 37 -5.92 6.24 -5.97
C SER A 37 -4.52 5.71 -6.32
N ILE A 38 -3.51 6.08 -5.53
CA ILE A 38 -2.14 5.59 -5.68
C ILE A 38 -2.04 4.10 -5.35
N LEU A 39 -2.63 3.64 -4.25
CA LEU A 39 -2.67 2.23 -3.88
C LEU A 39 -3.40 1.38 -4.95
N ASP A 40 -4.44 1.93 -5.56
CA ASP A 40 -5.15 1.32 -6.68
C ASP A 40 -4.29 1.22 -7.95
N LYS A 41 -3.47 2.24 -8.23
CA LYS A 41 -2.47 2.21 -9.31
C LYS A 41 -1.40 1.15 -9.03
N LEU A 42 -0.77 1.18 -7.85
CA LEU A 42 0.28 0.22 -7.45
C LEU A 42 -0.23 -1.24 -7.47
N ALA A 43 -1.52 -1.46 -7.18
CA ALA A 43 -2.13 -2.77 -7.29
C ALA A 43 -2.32 -3.23 -8.75
N ARG A 44 -2.70 -2.31 -9.64
CA ARG A 44 -2.78 -2.58 -11.08
C ARG A 44 -1.40 -2.89 -11.67
N ASP A 45 -0.37 -2.23 -11.16
CA ASP A 45 1.02 -2.45 -11.54
C ASP A 45 1.62 -3.73 -10.92
N GLY A 46 0.86 -4.46 -10.09
CA GLY A 46 1.27 -5.72 -9.48
C GLY A 46 2.28 -5.58 -8.33
N LEU A 47 2.45 -4.36 -7.78
CA LEU A 47 3.37 -4.10 -6.66
C LEU A 47 2.73 -4.37 -5.30
N VAL A 48 1.41 -4.22 -5.18
CA VAL A 48 0.63 -4.47 -3.96
C VAL A 48 -0.61 -5.33 -4.24
N ASN A 49 -0.92 -6.24 -3.33
CA ASN A 49 -2.16 -6.99 -3.32
C ASN A 49 -3.22 -6.28 -2.49
N LYS A 50 -4.45 -6.27 -3.00
CA LYS A 50 -5.66 -5.84 -2.27
C LYS A 50 -6.30 -7.05 -1.60
N ASN A 51 -6.46 -6.99 -0.29
CA ASN A 51 -7.13 -8.01 0.49
C ASN A 51 -8.28 -7.37 1.26
N ARG A 52 -9.46 -7.99 1.21
CA ARG A 52 -10.59 -7.53 2.02
C ARG A 52 -10.51 -8.16 3.40
N GLY A 53 -10.45 -7.34 4.45
CA GLY A 53 -10.42 -7.77 5.83
C GLY A 53 -11.79 -8.23 6.34
N ALA A 54 -11.81 -8.87 7.52
CA ALA A 54 -13.04 -9.29 8.20
C ALA A 54 -13.91 -8.08 8.61
N ASP A 55 -13.29 -6.94 8.84
CA ASP A 55 -13.90 -5.63 9.12
C ASP A 55 -14.46 -4.93 7.85
N GLN A 56 -14.44 -5.60 6.70
CA GLN A 56 -14.81 -5.07 5.38
C GLN A 56 -13.88 -4.00 4.79
N ALA A 57 -12.81 -3.57 5.48
CA ALA A 57 -11.83 -2.66 4.89
C ALA A 57 -10.91 -3.35 3.88
N THR A 58 -10.32 -2.54 3.00
CA THR A 58 -9.35 -3.00 2.00
C THR A 58 -7.94 -2.74 2.49
N TYR A 59 -7.19 -3.81 2.68
CA TYR A 59 -5.79 -3.80 3.06
C TYR A 59 -4.91 -3.97 1.83
N HIS A 60 -3.89 -3.12 1.74
CA HIS A 60 -2.90 -3.11 0.68
C HIS A 60 -1.59 -3.64 1.25
N LYS A 61 -1.09 -4.73 0.69
CA LYS A 61 0.13 -5.39 1.14
C LYS A 61 1.09 -5.52 -0.02
N LEU A 62 2.38 -5.32 0.20
CA LEU A 62 3.38 -5.61 -0.83
C LEU A 62 3.20 -7.04 -1.36
N VAL A 63 3.23 -7.18 -2.69
CA VAL A 63 3.43 -8.49 -3.30
C VAL A 63 4.78 -8.98 -2.82
N ALA A 64 4.83 -10.21 -2.31
CA ALA A 64 6.09 -10.85 -1.98
C ALA A 64 6.88 -10.99 -3.28
N THR A 65 7.77 -10.04 -3.56
CA THR A 65 8.78 -10.23 -4.58
C THR A 65 9.55 -11.45 -4.14
N ARG A 66 9.41 -12.56 -4.88
CA ARG A 66 10.38 -13.66 -4.78
C ARG A 66 11.73 -12.96 -4.88
N ARG A 67 12.59 -13.08 -3.86
CA ARG A 67 13.98 -12.68 -3.99
C ARG A 67 14.43 -13.29 -5.29
N VAL A 68 14.71 -12.46 -6.29
CA VAL A 68 15.42 -12.92 -7.47
C VAL A 68 16.77 -13.33 -6.91
N GLU A 69 16.94 -14.63 -6.71
CA GLU A 69 18.23 -15.20 -6.35
C GLU A 69 19.16 -14.84 -7.51
N THR A 70 20.03 -13.85 -7.28
CA THR A 70 21.15 -13.56 -8.15
C THR A 70 22.01 -14.82 -8.20
N ARG A 71 21.93 -15.56 -9.31
CA ARG A 71 22.89 -16.60 -9.69
C ARG A 71 23.89 -16.01 -10.65
#